data_AF-A0A8T5LUJ5-F1
#
_entry.id   AF-A0A8T5LUJ5-F1
#
_cell.length_a   1.000
_cell.length_b   1.000
_cell.length_c   1.000
_cell.angle_alpha   90.00
_cell.angle_beta   90.00
_cell.angle_gamma   90.00
#
_symmetry.space_group_name_H-M   'P 1'
#
loop_
_entity.id
_entity.type
_entity.pdbx_description
1 polymer ?
#
loop_
_entity_poly.entity_id
_entity_poly.type
_entity_poly.pdbx_seq_one_letter_code
_entity_poly.pdbx_strand_id
1 'polypeptide(L)'
;MAAKKKELHKAVTIDDYMSDYFGDLDEAFKHYDAHMDEKVQANLRANVFLPAQQEMYNTISSELKKEFKDDDASIYGKKKELKSIAVKGLLKFFEKAGYKGIEEKIKDLEADDQYERLISLYDSQELNHQGRDDLKNGLYSIRLLIDGHAKDKKATVLTLKDALGSQMVLHTNRLQSNYTFKRSHEKLGKYESRPDLVGDYLKGKFKERGSIDISDKNKFQTHKYETLIDMRNKFIKG
;
A
#
# COMPACT_ATOMS: atom_id res chain seq x y z
N MET A 1 -29.44 13.62 -30.59
CA MET A 1 -28.46 12.51 -30.45
C MET A 1 -27.07 13.14 -30.51
N ALA A 2 -26.47 13.47 -29.37
CA ALA A 2 -25.54 12.62 -28.64
C ALA A 2 -24.23 12.36 -29.41
N ALA A 3 -23.25 13.24 -29.21
CA ALA A 3 -21.84 12.88 -29.27
C ALA A 3 -21.24 13.15 -27.88
N LYS A 4 -21.51 12.25 -26.93
CA LYS A 4 -20.75 12.19 -25.67
C LYS A 4 -19.31 11.86 -26.06
N LYS A 5 -18.46 12.87 -26.05
CA LYS A 5 -17.00 12.74 -26.19
C LYS A 5 -16.56 11.79 -25.07
N LYS A 6 -16.05 10.63 -25.47
CA LYS A 6 -15.45 9.63 -24.59
C LYS A 6 -14.23 10.31 -23.96
N GLU A 7 -14.36 10.77 -22.71
CA GLU A 7 -13.19 11.14 -21.92
C GLU A 7 -12.30 9.89 -21.88
N LEU A 8 -11.16 9.96 -22.57
CA LEU A 8 -10.12 8.97 -22.37
C LEU A 8 -9.71 9.09 -20.90
N HIS A 9 -10.05 8.09 -20.10
CA HIS A 9 -9.46 7.89 -18.79
C HIS A 9 -7.94 7.86 -18.97
N LYS A 10 -7.29 8.97 -18.63
CA LYS A 10 -5.84 9.04 -18.50
C LYS A 10 -5.45 7.93 -17.52
N ALA A 11 -4.52 7.06 -17.91
CA ALA A 11 -4.03 6.01 -17.03
C ALA A 11 -3.47 6.67 -15.77
N VAL A 12 -4.17 6.50 -14.65
CA VAL A 12 -3.79 7.08 -13.36
C VAL A 12 -2.64 6.23 -12.80
N THR A 13 -1.49 6.86 -12.56
CA THR A 13 -0.30 6.21 -11.99
C THR A 13 -0.05 6.67 -10.56
N ILE A 14 0.82 5.98 -9.81
CA ILE A 14 1.29 6.47 -8.49
C ILE A 14 1.90 7.87 -8.62
N ASP A 15 2.62 8.13 -9.74
CA ASP A 15 3.23 9.43 -10.04
C ASP A 15 2.18 10.55 -10.23
N ASP A 16 0.98 10.26 -10.76
CA ASP A 16 -0.08 11.27 -10.91
C ASP A 16 -0.62 11.77 -9.53
N TYR A 17 -0.35 11.04 -8.45
CA TYR A 17 -0.65 11.43 -7.06
C TYR A 17 0.55 11.99 -6.30
N MET A 18 1.73 12.06 -6.94
CA MET A 18 2.96 12.59 -6.36
C MET A 18 3.15 14.06 -6.74
N SER A 19 2.60 14.98 -5.93
CA SER A 19 3.06 16.37 -5.95
C SER A 19 3.78 16.72 -4.64
N ASP A 20 5.04 17.13 -4.77
CA ASP A 20 5.83 17.69 -3.69
C ASP A 20 5.45 19.16 -3.48
N TYR A 21 4.60 19.42 -2.51
CA TYR A 21 4.34 20.76 -1.98
C TYR A 21 4.84 20.87 -0.53
N PHE A 22 5.47 22.01 -0.22
CA PHE A 22 5.90 22.39 1.13
C PHE A 22 5.00 23.52 1.64
N GLY A 23 3.90 23.12 2.28
CA GLY A 23 2.88 24.04 2.76
C GLY A 23 2.86 24.30 4.26
N ASP A 24 2.08 25.33 4.62
CA ASP A 24 1.59 25.62 5.97
C ASP A 24 0.62 24.53 6.48
N LEU A 25 0.13 24.65 7.72
CA LEU A 25 -0.80 23.67 8.31
C LEU A 25 -2.10 23.52 7.50
N ASP A 26 -2.59 24.60 6.86
CA ASP A 26 -3.81 24.57 6.04
C ASP A 26 -3.62 23.70 4.80
N GLU A 27 -2.48 23.88 4.12
CA GLU A 27 -2.09 23.05 2.98
C GLU A 27 -1.81 21.59 3.38
N ALA A 28 -1.12 21.36 4.50
CA ALA A 28 -0.89 20.00 4.99
C ALA A 28 -2.22 19.25 5.30
N PHE A 29 -3.20 19.94 5.87
CA PHE A 29 -4.53 19.39 6.09
C PHE A 29 -5.34 19.20 4.81
N LYS A 30 -5.21 20.08 3.81
CA LYS A 30 -5.80 19.88 2.48
C LYS A 30 -5.24 18.63 1.79
N HIS A 31 -3.93 18.41 1.87
CA HIS A 31 -3.30 17.20 1.35
C HIS A 31 -3.78 15.94 2.08
N TYR A 32 -3.78 15.97 3.41
CA TYR A 32 -4.34 14.88 4.22
C TYR A 32 -5.76 14.55 3.78
N ASP A 33 -6.61 15.56 3.60
CA ASP A 33 -8.00 15.37 3.20
C ASP A 33 -8.16 14.78 1.81
N ALA A 34 -7.37 15.24 0.84
CA ALA A 34 -7.41 14.74 -0.52
C ALA A 34 -7.05 13.25 -0.60
N HIS A 35 -6.08 12.79 0.19
CA HIS A 35 -5.69 11.38 0.22
C HIS A 35 -6.62 10.50 1.07
N MET A 36 -7.28 11.10 2.07
CA MET A 36 -8.29 10.41 2.88
C MET A 36 -9.67 10.36 2.20
N ASP A 37 -9.87 11.05 1.08
CA ASP A 37 -11.12 11.01 0.32
C ASP A 37 -11.43 9.59 -0.19
N GLU A 38 -12.62 9.08 0.13
CA GLU A 38 -13.03 7.71 -0.19
C GLU A 38 -13.04 7.43 -1.70
N LYS A 39 -13.38 8.41 -2.54
CA LYS A 39 -13.36 8.24 -4.00
C LYS A 39 -11.93 8.15 -4.51
N VAL A 40 -11.01 8.94 -3.97
CA VAL A 40 -9.58 8.86 -4.31
C VAL A 40 -9.03 7.49 -3.91
N GLN A 41 -9.32 7.04 -2.69
CA GLN A 41 -8.93 5.72 -2.20
C GLN A 41 -9.51 4.57 -3.04
N ALA A 42 -10.80 4.63 -3.38
CA ALA A 42 -11.45 3.65 -4.25
C ALA A 42 -10.85 3.63 -5.65
N ASN A 43 -10.52 4.80 -6.21
CA ASN A 43 -9.86 4.92 -7.52
C ASN A 43 -8.44 4.34 -7.50
N LEU A 44 -7.66 4.61 -6.46
CA LEU A 44 -6.32 4.01 -6.26
C LEU A 44 -6.41 2.48 -6.20
N ARG A 45 -7.35 1.97 -5.40
CA ARG A 45 -7.58 0.53 -5.30
C ARG A 45 -7.94 -0.09 -6.65
N ALA A 46 -8.91 0.50 -7.36
CA ALA A 46 -9.47 -0.08 -8.58
C ALA A 46 -8.55 0.06 -9.79
N ASN A 47 -7.79 1.15 -9.90
CA ASN A 47 -7.02 1.48 -11.10
C ASN A 47 -5.52 1.21 -10.97
N VAL A 48 -4.99 1.12 -9.74
CA VAL A 48 -3.55 0.92 -9.50
C VAL A 48 -3.30 -0.41 -8.80
N PHE A 49 -3.73 -0.54 -7.54
CA PHE A 49 -3.32 -1.67 -6.71
C PHE A 49 -3.93 -3.00 -7.14
N LEU A 50 -5.25 -3.04 -7.37
CA LEU A 50 -5.91 -4.29 -7.79
C LEU A 50 -5.37 -4.80 -9.14
N PRO A 51 -5.24 -3.97 -10.20
CA PRO A 51 -4.64 -4.43 -11.45
C PRO A 51 -3.18 -4.89 -11.30
N ALA A 52 -2.37 -4.19 -10.51
CA ALA A 52 -0.98 -4.58 -10.27
C ALA A 52 -0.86 -5.91 -9.52
N GLN A 53 -1.73 -6.12 -8.52
CA GLN A 53 -1.82 -7.38 -7.80
C GLN A 53 -2.24 -8.53 -8.71
N GLN A 54 -3.29 -8.32 -9.51
CA GLN A 54 -3.74 -9.33 -10.48
C GLN A 54 -2.61 -9.73 -11.44
N GLU A 55 -1.87 -8.75 -11.98
CA GLU A 55 -0.75 -9.03 -12.88
C GLU A 55 0.36 -9.85 -12.19
N MET A 56 0.72 -9.50 -10.95
CA MET A 56 1.70 -10.23 -10.14
C MET A 56 1.29 -11.68 -9.92
N TYR A 57 0.08 -11.90 -9.39
CA TYR A 57 -0.42 -13.23 -9.03
C TYR A 57 -0.65 -14.10 -10.28
N ASN A 58 -1.16 -13.52 -11.37
CA ASN A 58 -1.31 -14.22 -12.64
C ASN A 58 0.05 -14.64 -13.22
N THR A 59 1.05 -13.77 -13.11
CA THR A 59 2.42 -14.08 -13.55
C THR A 59 3.01 -15.22 -12.74
N ILE A 60 2.92 -15.16 -11.40
CA ILE A 60 3.41 -16.25 -10.53
C ILE A 60 2.71 -17.56 -10.88
N SER A 61 1.38 -17.56 -10.99
CA SER A 61 0.58 -18.74 -11.32
C SER A 61 0.95 -19.34 -12.69
N SER A 62 1.13 -18.48 -13.70
CA SER A 62 1.55 -18.88 -15.05
C SER A 62 2.95 -19.49 -15.06
N GLU A 63 3.90 -18.87 -14.37
CA GLU A 63 5.27 -19.35 -14.30
C GLU A 63 5.40 -20.65 -13.48
N LEU A 64 4.62 -20.82 -12.41
CA LEU A 64 4.50 -22.10 -11.69
C LEU A 64 4.03 -23.21 -12.63
N LYS A 65 3.00 -22.95 -13.43
CA LYS A 65 2.48 -23.93 -14.39
C LYS A 65 3.51 -24.27 -15.48
N LYS A 66 4.32 -23.30 -15.92
CA LYS A 66 5.39 -23.54 -16.91
C LYS A 66 6.52 -24.39 -16.33
N GLU A 67 6.96 -24.07 -15.12
CA GLU A 67 8.10 -24.71 -14.47
C GLU A 67 7.79 -26.15 -14.06
N PHE A 68 6.63 -26.36 -13.44
CA PHE A 68 6.29 -27.65 -12.81
C PHE A 68 5.31 -28.50 -13.62
N LYS A 69 4.63 -27.91 -14.63
CA LYS A 69 3.71 -28.55 -15.60
C LYS A 69 2.44 -29.20 -15.03
N ASP A 70 2.43 -29.52 -13.74
CA ASP A 70 1.33 -30.17 -13.02
C ASP A 70 1.05 -29.45 -11.69
N ASP A 71 -0.23 -29.32 -11.35
CA ASP A 71 -0.69 -28.70 -10.11
C ASP A 71 -0.39 -29.61 -8.88
N ASP A 72 -0.29 -30.93 -9.09
CA ASP A 72 0.07 -31.89 -8.04
C ASP A 72 1.60 -32.05 -7.86
N ALA A 73 2.40 -31.39 -8.70
CA ALA A 73 3.85 -31.45 -8.59
C ALA A 73 4.34 -30.91 -7.23
N SER A 74 5.25 -31.65 -6.59
CA SER A 74 5.86 -31.23 -5.33
C SER A 74 6.82 -30.06 -5.55
N ILE A 75 6.71 -29.07 -4.66
CA ILE A 75 7.58 -27.88 -4.63
C ILE A 75 8.56 -27.89 -3.45
N TYR A 76 8.60 -28.99 -2.70
CA TYR A 76 9.56 -29.18 -1.62
C TYR A 76 11.00 -29.15 -2.13
N GLY A 77 11.85 -28.34 -1.50
CA GLY A 77 13.24 -28.16 -1.90
C GLY A 77 13.46 -27.30 -3.13
N LYS A 78 12.40 -26.77 -3.75
CA LYS A 78 12.44 -25.98 -5.00
C LYS A 78 12.58 -24.47 -4.77
N LYS A 79 13.34 -24.11 -3.74
CA LYS A 79 13.44 -22.72 -3.28
C LYS A 79 13.98 -21.79 -4.38
N LYS A 80 14.98 -22.22 -5.15
CA LYS A 80 15.61 -21.40 -6.18
C LYS A 80 14.64 -21.11 -7.32
N GLU A 81 13.93 -22.13 -7.77
CA GLU A 81 12.92 -22.05 -8.82
C GLU A 81 11.77 -21.12 -8.38
N LEU A 82 11.25 -21.30 -7.16
CA LEU A 82 10.18 -20.46 -6.63
C LEU A 82 10.59 -18.99 -6.44
N LYS A 83 11.84 -18.71 -6.02
CA LYS A 83 12.36 -17.35 -5.95
C LYS A 83 12.40 -16.68 -7.32
N SER A 84 12.88 -17.39 -8.34
CA SER A 84 12.92 -16.87 -9.73
C SER A 84 11.52 -16.54 -10.24
N ILE A 85 10.54 -17.39 -9.95
CA ILE A 85 9.12 -17.16 -10.28
C ILE A 85 8.58 -15.93 -9.54
N ALA A 86 8.87 -15.79 -8.25
CA ALA A 86 8.45 -14.63 -7.46
C ALA A 86 9.05 -13.32 -8.00
N VAL A 87 10.32 -13.31 -8.41
CA VAL A 87 10.96 -12.14 -9.06
C VAL A 87 10.18 -11.70 -10.30
N LYS A 88 9.81 -12.63 -11.19
CA LYS A 88 9.02 -12.32 -12.39
C LYS A 88 7.66 -11.69 -12.03
N GLY A 89 6.98 -12.25 -11.02
CA GLY A 89 5.72 -11.70 -10.51
C GLY A 89 5.88 -10.29 -9.95
N LEU A 90 6.86 -10.08 -9.07
CA LEU A 90 7.11 -8.80 -8.42
C LEU A 90 7.49 -7.72 -9.43
N LEU A 91 8.29 -8.04 -10.45
CA LEU A 91 8.57 -7.10 -11.54
C LEU A 91 7.28 -6.64 -12.23
N LYS A 92 6.37 -7.58 -12.52
CA LYS A 92 5.07 -7.25 -13.12
C LYS A 92 4.17 -6.41 -12.21
N PHE A 93 4.20 -6.64 -10.89
CA PHE A 93 3.56 -5.74 -9.93
C PHE A 93 4.09 -4.31 -10.09
N PHE A 94 5.41 -4.15 -10.00
CA PHE A 94 6.05 -2.84 -10.00
C PHE A 94 5.87 -2.09 -11.32
N GLU A 95 6.01 -2.79 -12.45
CA GLU A 95 5.71 -2.25 -13.78
C GLU A 95 4.27 -1.73 -13.84
N LYS A 96 3.31 -2.56 -13.44
CA LYS A 96 1.88 -2.23 -13.52
C LYS A 96 1.47 -1.11 -12.57
N ALA A 97 2.06 -1.06 -11.39
CA ALA A 97 1.85 0.01 -10.41
C ALA A 97 2.54 1.34 -10.80
N GLY A 98 3.37 1.35 -11.86
CA GLY A 98 4.01 2.54 -12.41
C GLY A 98 5.38 2.87 -11.82
N TYR A 99 6.03 1.94 -11.11
CA TYR A 99 7.37 2.15 -10.59
C TYR A 99 8.40 2.10 -11.72
N LYS A 100 9.08 3.23 -11.94
CA LYS A 100 10.08 3.35 -13.01
C LYS A 100 11.47 2.86 -12.57
N GLY A 101 12.14 2.16 -13.49
CA GLY A 101 13.56 1.79 -13.35
C GLY A 101 13.87 0.72 -12.32
N ILE A 102 12.88 -0.06 -11.87
CA ILE A 102 13.13 -1.18 -10.95
C ILE A 102 13.93 -2.29 -11.63
N GLU A 103 13.61 -2.65 -12.87
CA GLU A 103 14.36 -3.65 -13.65
C GLU A 103 15.83 -3.26 -13.80
N GLU A 104 16.09 -2.01 -14.21
CA GLU A 104 17.46 -1.47 -14.35
C GLU A 104 18.24 -1.47 -13.03
N LYS A 105 17.58 -1.30 -11.89
CA LYS A 105 18.21 -1.30 -10.56
C LYS A 105 18.60 -2.70 -10.07
N ILE A 106 18.07 -3.76 -10.68
CA ILE A 106 18.31 -5.14 -10.23
C ILE A 106 19.00 -6.01 -11.28
N LYS A 107 19.08 -5.58 -12.55
CA LYS A 107 19.56 -6.41 -13.66
C LYS A 107 20.98 -6.97 -13.45
N ASP A 108 21.84 -6.22 -12.76
CA ASP A 108 23.24 -6.58 -12.52
C ASP A 108 23.43 -7.34 -11.20
N LEU A 109 22.35 -7.62 -10.47
CA LEU A 109 22.37 -8.40 -9.23
C LEU A 109 22.25 -9.89 -9.52
N GLU A 110 22.85 -10.71 -8.66
CA GLU A 110 22.64 -12.16 -8.67
C GLU A 110 21.18 -12.51 -8.35
N ALA A 111 20.72 -13.68 -8.82
CA ALA A 111 19.31 -14.05 -8.75
C ALA A 111 18.73 -14.04 -7.32
N ASP A 112 19.51 -14.47 -6.33
CA ASP A 112 19.10 -14.40 -4.92
C ASP A 112 18.99 -12.96 -4.42
N ASP A 113 19.90 -12.07 -4.84
CA ASP A 113 19.88 -10.65 -4.46
C ASP A 113 18.74 -9.88 -5.14
N GLN A 114 18.42 -10.22 -6.39
CA GLN A 114 17.23 -9.70 -7.08
C GLN A 114 15.97 -10.03 -6.27
N TYR A 115 15.84 -11.28 -5.85
CA TYR A 115 14.72 -11.72 -5.02
C TYR A 115 14.69 -10.97 -3.69
N GLU A 116 15.78 -10.93 -2.94
CA GLU A 116 15.82 -10.26 -1.63
C GLU A 116 15.51 -8.76 -1.75
N ARG A 117 15.98 -8.10 -2.82
CA ARG A 117 15.72 -6.68 -3.08
C ARG A 117 14.25 -6.43 -3.39
N LEU A 118 13.66 -7.17 -4.33
CA LEU A 118 12.27 -6.99 -4.74
C LEU A 118 11.29 -7.38 -3.64
N ILE A 119 11.54 -8.51 -2.98
CA ILE A 119 10.66 -8.98 -1.90
C ILE A 119 10.72 -8.03 -0.70
N SER A 120 11.88 -7.44 -0.39
CA SER A 120 12.00 -6.46 0.68
C SER A 120 11.30 -5.14 0.33
N LEU A 121 11.43 -4.69 -0.92
CA LEU A 121 10.69 -3.52 -1.40
C LEU A 121 9.18 -3.76 -1.28
N TYR A 122 8.70 -4.90 -1.75
CA TYR A 122 7.29 -5.23 -1.71
C TYR A 122 6.77 -5.52 -0.30
N ASP A 123 7.26 -6.56 0.39
CA ASP A 123 6.72 -7.01 1.69
C ASP A 123 6.95 -5.95 2.79
N SER A 124 8.14 -5.34 2.84
CA SER A 124 8.50 -4.43 3.94
C SER A 124 8.11 -2.98 3.66
N GLN A 125 8.30 -2.49 2.43
CA GLN A 125 8.02 -1.09 2.14
C GLN A 125 6.57 -0.91 1.68
N GLU A 126 6.14 -1.62 0.64
CA GLU A 126 4.82 -1.40 0.06
C GLU A 126 3.70 -2.00 0.90
N LEU A 127 3.79 -3.30 1.22
CA LEU A 127 2.81 -3.99 2.05
C LEU A 127 2.94 -3.59 3.53
N ASN A 128 4.14 -3.17 3.96
CA ASN A 128 4.45 -2.86 5.36
C ASN A 128 3.99 -4.00 6.28
N HIS A 129 4.43 -5.21 5.96
CA HIS A 129 4.10 -6.42 6.72
C HIS A 129 4.71 -6.34 8.12
N GLN A 130 3.87 -6.34 9.16
CA GLN A 130 4.25 -6.14 10.57
C GLN A 130 4.47 -7.47 11.33
N GLY A 131 4.72 -8.56 10.60
CA GLY A 131 5.05 -9.84 11.21
C GLY A 131 3.85 -10.44 11.95
N ARG A 132 3.92 -10.53 13.30
CA ARG A 132 2.99 -11.34 14.09
C ARG A 132 1.53 -10.89 14.02
N ASP A 133 1.27 -9.59 14.00
CA ASP A 133 -0.11 -9.10 14.02
C ASP A 133 -0.81 -9.30 12.68
N ASP A 134 -0.07 -9.14 11.58
CA ASP A 134 -0.57 -9.47 10.25
C ASP A 134 -0.86 -10.97 10.10
N LEU A 135 -0.02 -11.84 10.68
CA LEU A 135 -0.27 -13.28 10.68
C LEU A 135 -1.54 -13.68 11.43
N LYS A 136 -1.85 -13.03 12.56
CA LYS A 136 -3.11 -13.28 13.28
C LYS A 136 -4.33 -12.92 12.46
N ASN A 137 -4.19 -11.92 11.58
CA ASN A 137 -5.25 -11.46 10.68
C ASN A 137 -5.26 -12.21 9.34
N GLY A 138 -4.44 -13.26 9.19
CA GLY A 138 -4.38 -14.07 7.97
C GLY A 138 -3.66 -13.39 6.79
N LEU A 139 -2.94 -12.29 7.03
CA LEU A 139 -2.10 -11.62 6.04
C LEU A 139 -0.70 -12.25 6.05
N TYR A 140 -0.39 -13.03 5.02
CA TYR A 140 0.91 -13.66 4.81
C TYR A 140 1.70 -12.89 3.74
N SER A 141 2.96 -12.60 4.02
CA SER A 141 3.86 -11.96 3.07
C SER A 141 4.20 -12.92 1.91
N ILE A 142 4.61 -12.39 0.75
CA ILE A 142 5.01 -13.24 -0.38
C ILE A 142 6.24 -14.08 0.00
N ARG A 143 7.18 -13.51 0.78
CA ARG A 143 8.34 -14.25 1.31
C ARG A 143 7.90 -15.47 2.10
N LEU A 144 6.95 -15.30 3.03
CA LEU A 144 6.48 -16.39 3.87
C LEU A 144 5.80 -17.50 3.06
N LEU A 145 5.03 -17.13 2.03
CA LEU A 145 4.40 -18.11 1.16
C LEU A 145 5.45 -18.88 0.35
N ILE A 146 6.35 -18.19 -0.33
CA ILE A 146 7.37 -18.79 -1.18
C ILE A 146 8.35 -19.65 -0.38
N ASP A 147 8.98 -19.07 0.65
CA ASP A 147 9.99 -19.78 1.45
C ASP A 147 9.36 -20.86 2.34
N GLY A 148 8.12 -20.65 2.81
CA GLY A 148 7.39 -21.59 3.63
C GLY A 148 7.01 -22.84 2.86
N HIS A 149 6.39 -22.69 1.68
CA HIS A 149 5.99 -23.83 0.85
C HIS A 149 7.21 -24.57 0.29
N ALA A 150 8.32 -23.89 0.02
CA ALA A 150 9.57 -24.54 -0.39
C ALA A 150 10.12 -25.51 0.68
N LYS A 151 9.77 -25.33 1.95
CA LYS A 151 10.22 -26.15 3.09
C LYS A 151 9.22 -27.21 3.53
N ASP A 152 7.97 -27.14 3.06
CA ASP A 152 6.94 -28.10 3.41
C ASP A 152 6.96 -29.30 2.47
N LYS A 153 7.17 -30.50 3.01
CA LYS A 153 7.20 -31.76 2.26
C LYS A 153 5.88 -32.09 1.58
N LYS A 154 4.77 -31.53 2.05
CA LYS A 154 3.43 -31.74 1.48
C LYS A 154 3.01 -30.65 0.51
N ALA A 155 3.81 -29.60 0.33
CA ALA A 155 3.45 -28.51 -0.56
C ALA A 155 3.52 -28.95 -2.03
N THR A 156 2.45 -28.63 -2.75
CA THR A 156 2.34 -28.76 -4.20
C THR A 156 2.13 -27.39 -4.85
N VAL A 157 2.24 -27.35 -6.17
CA VAL A 157 1.93 -26.16 -6.97
C VAL A 157 0.52 -25.64 -6.67
N LEU A 158 -0.48 -26.54 -6.58
CA LEU A 158 -1.85 -26.18 -6.23
C LEU A 158 -1.95 -25.49 -4.87
N THR A 159 -1.35 -26.08 -3.83
CA THR A 159 -1.40 -25.50 -2.47
C THR A 159 -0.81 -24.10 -2.41
N LEU A 160 0.30 -23.85 -3.14
CA LEU A 160 0.89 -22.52 -3.22
C LEU A 160 0.02 -21.53 -4.01
N LYS A 161 -0.57 -21.97 -5.14
CA LYS A 161 -1.50 -21.14 -5.93
C LYS A 161 -2.72 -20.72 -5.11
N ASP A 162 -3.30 -21.63 -4.35
CA ASP A 162 -4.45 -21.36 -3.49
C ASP A 162 -4.07 -20.39 -2.36
N ALA A 163 -2.92 -20.62 -1.72
CA ALA A 163 -2.42 -19.74 -0.67
C ALA A 163 -2.17 -18.32 -1.20
N LEU A 164 -1.51 -18.19 -2.36
CA LEU A 164 -1.30 -16.91 -3.04
C LEU A 164 -2.64 -16.25 -3.43
N GLY A 165 -3.57 -17.00 -4.02
CA GLY A 165 -4.90 -16.51 -4.41
C GLY A 165 -5.68 -15.93 -3.23
N SER A 166 -5.59 -16.55 -2.05
CA SER A 166 -6.23 -16.06 -0.83
C SER A 166 -5.69 -14.71 -0.35
N GLN A 167 -4.43 -14.38 -0.69
CA GLN A 167 -3.76 -13.17 -0.24
C GLN A 167 -4.00 -11.96 -1.13
N MET A 168 -4.43 -12.14 -2.38
CA MET A 168 -4.54 -11.04 -3.35
C MET A 168 -5.40 -9.87 -2.84
N VAL A 169 -6.59 -10.17 -2.30
CA VAL A 169 -7.50 -9.13 -1.78
C VAL A 169 -6.93 -8.47 -0.54
N LEU A 170 -6.34 -9.25 0.37
CA LEU A 170 -5.73 -8.74 1.60
C LEU A 170 -4.53 -7.83 1.29
N HIS A 171 -3.67 -8.23 0.36
CA HIS A 171 -2.54 -7.43 -0.11
C HIS A 171 -3.02 -6.14 -0.78
N THR A 172 -4.05 -6.22 -1.63
CA THR A 172 -4.64 -5.03 -2.25
C THR A 172 -5.13 -4.02 -1.22
N ASN A 173 -5.89 -4.48 -0.23
CA ASN A 173 -6.44 -3.61 0.82
C ASN A 173 -5.34 -3.04 1.72
N ARG A 174 -4.31 -3.85 2.04
CA ARG A 174 -3.17 -3.42 2.85
C ARG A 174 -2.32 -2.37 2.11
N LEU A 175 -2.05 -2.57 0.83
CA LEU A 175 -1.34 -1.59 0.00
C LEU A 175 -2.05 -0.25 -0.05
N GLN A 176 -3.36 -0.26 -0.30
CA GLN A 176 -4.15 0.98 -0.27
C GLN A 176 -4.04 1.65 1.10
N SER A 177 -4.26 0.91 2.18
CA SER A 177 -4.22 1.46 3.54
C SER A 177 -2.84 2.03 3.88
N ASN A 178 -1.76 1.32 3.55
CA ASN A 178 -0.39 1.76 3.80
C ASN A 178 -0.01 2.96 2.93
N TYR A 179 -0.43 2.98 1.66
CA TYR A 179 -0.22 4.12 0.77
C TYR A 179 -0.93 5.37 1.30
N THR A 180 -2.22 5.25 1.62
CA THR A 180 -3.01 6.34 2.21
C THR A 180 -2.37 6.83 3.50
N PHE A 181 -1.97 5.91 4.40
CA PHE A 181 -1.29 6.25 5.66
C PHE A 181 0.02 7.00 5.42
N LYS A 182 0.91 6.48 4.56
CA LYS A 182 2.21 7.13 4.28
C LYS A 182 2.01 8.53 3.70
N ARG A 183 1.14 8.68 2.71
CA ARG A 183 0.90 9.99 2.08
C ARG A 183 0.22 10.97 3.01
N SER A 184 -0.71 10.50 3.84
CA SER A 184 -1.35 11.34 4.84
C SER A 184 -0.35 11.79 5.92
N HIS A 185 0.61 10.93 6.28
CA HIS A 185 1.64 11.21 7.29
C HIS A 185 2.84 11.99 6.76
N GLU A 186 3.21 11.90 5.48
CA GLU A 186 4.37 12.61 4.93
C GLU A 186 4.31 14.13 5.15
N LYS A 187 3.11 14.73 5.05
CA LYS A 187 2.94 16.18 5.18
C LYS A 187 2.56 16.62 6.60
N LEU A 188 1.74 15.83 7.29
CA LEU A 188 1.31 16.17 8.64
C LEU A 188 2.21 15.63 9.75
N GLY A 189 2.96 14.54 9.51
CA GLY A 189 3.81 13.89 10.51
C GLY A 189 4.91 14.79 11.07
N LYS A 190 5.36 15.80 10.31
CA LYS A 190 6.29 16.83 10.81
C LYS A 190 5.72 17.65 11.98
N TYR A 191 4.41 17.67 12.15
CA TYR A 191 3.71 18.35 13.26
C TYR A 191 3.34 17.41 14.41
N GLU A 192 3.65 16.11 14.31
CA GLU A 192 3.35 15.13 15.36
C GLU A 192 4.04 15.47 16.69
N SER A 193 5.27 15.99 16.61
CA SER A 193 6.04 16.49 17.76
C SER A 193 5.64 17.91 18.19
N ARG A 194 4.69 18.55 17.49
CA ARG A 194 4.22 19.93 17.72
C ARG A 194 2.68 19.99 17.84
N PRO A 195 2.08 19.24 18.79
CA PRO A 195 0.64 19.27 19.00
C PRO A 195 0.11 20.66 19.39
N ASP A 196 0.96 21.51 19.96
CA ASP A 196 0.68 22.92 20.24
C ASP A 196 0.26 23.68 18.97
N LEU A 197 1.05 23.56 17.90
CA LEU A 197 0.81 24.26 16.63
C LEU A 197 -0.45 23.74 15.93
N VAL A 198 -0.66 22.43 15.96
CA VAL A 198 -1.86 21.78 15.40
C VAL A 198 -3.10 22.24 16.17
N GLY A 199 -3.03 22.26 17.49
CA GLY A 199 -4.11 22.70 18.37
C GLY A 199 -4.49 24.17 18.14
N ASP A 200 -3.51 25.05 17.98
CA ASP A 200 -3.73 26.47 17.68
C ASP A 200 -4.45 26.68 16.35
N TYR A 201 -3.98 26.01 15.31
CA TYR A 201 -4.59 26.06 14.00
C TYR A 201 -6.05 25.55 14.03
N LEU A 202 -6.29 24.38 14.62
CA LEU A 202 -7.63 23.77 14.66
C LEU A 202 -8.61 24.60 15.48
N LYS A 203 -8.15 25.23 16.57
CA LYS A 203 -8.95 26.16 17.36
C LYS A 203 -9.45 27.34 16.54
N GLY A 204 -8.61 27.89 15.65
CA GLY A 204 -9.04 28.91 14.67
C GLY A 204 -10.19 28.39 13.81
N LYS A 205 -10.01 27.19 13.23
CA LYS A 205 -11.02 26.56 12.36
C LYS A 205 -12.34 26.21 13.06
N PHE A 206 -12.30 25.74 14.32
CA PHE A 206 -13.52 25.45 15.08
C PHE A 206 -14.31 26.72 15.41
N LYS A 207 -13.61 27.83 15.72
CA LYS A 207 -14.25 29.13 15.94
C LYS A 207 -14.88 29.68 14.66
N GLU A 208 -14.16 29.60 13.53
CA GLU A 208 -14.68 30.03 12.22
C GLU A 208 -15.96 29.29 11.82
N ARG A 209 -16.08 28.01 12.18
CA ARG A 209 -17.25 27.17 11.85
C ARG A 209 -18.36 27.17 12.91
N GLY A 210 -18.14 27.80 14.07
CA GLY A 210 -19.08 27.74 15.19
C GLY A 210 -19.28 26.34 15.78
N SER A 211 -18.35 25.41 15.53
CA SER A 211 -18.54 23.98 15.79
C SER A 211 -18.46 23.59 17.27
N ILE A 212 -17.68 24.32 18.08
CA ILE A 212 -17.42 24.02 19.50
C ILE A 212 -17.08 25.31 20.26
N ASP A 213 -17.71 25.51 21.42
CA ASP A 213 -17.24 26.51 22.40
C ASP A 213 -16.08 25.91 23.22
N ILE A 214 -14.84 26.17 22.80
CA ILE A 214 -13.64 25.69 23.48
C ILE A 214 -13.38 26.56 24.71
N SER A 215 -14.10 26.25 25.79
CA SER A 215 -14.09 27.00 27.05
C SER A 215 -12.75 26.94 27.79
N ASP A 216 -11.93 25.90 27.59
CA ASP A 216 -10.63 25.73 28.24
C ASP A 216 -9.47 25.76 27.23
N LYS A 217 -8.93 26.97 27.01
CA LYS A 217 -7.96 27.29 25.94
C LYS A 217 -6.63 26.54 26.04
N ASN A 218 -6.18 26.20 27.25
CA ASN A 218 -4.88 25.55 27.49
C ASN A 218 -4.97 24.03 27.43
N LYS A 219 -6.13 23.45 27.78
CA LYS A 219 -6.34 22.00 27.65
C LYS A 219 -6.41 21.55 26.20
N PHE A 220 -6.92 22.38 25.30
CA PHE A 220 -7.06 22.02 23.89
C PHE A 220 -5.70 21.76 23.21
N GLN A 221 -4.72 22.66 23.40
CA GLN A 221 -3.37 22.57 22.81
C GLN A 221 -2.48 21.48 23.44
N THR A 222 -2.89 20.93 24.59
CA THR A 222 -2.15 19.88 25.32
C THR A 222 -2.65 18.48 25.00
N HIS A 223 -3.64 18.34 24.11
CA HIS A 223 -4.05 17.02 23.60
C HIS A 223 -2.94 16.42 22.74
N LYS A 224 -2.89 15.08 22.72
CA LYS A 224 -2.01 14.35 21.81
C LYS A 224 -2.42 14.64 20.36
N TYR A 225 -1.43 14.62 19.48
CA TYR A 225 -1.60 14.86 18.05
C TYR A 225 -2.74 14.01 17.44
N GLU A 226 -2.77 12.71 17.70
CA GLU A 226 -3.84 11.81 17.22
C GLU A 226 -5.24 12.26 17.67
N THR A 227 -5.38 12.68 18.93
CA THR A 227 -6.64 13.18 19.48
C THR A 227 -7.09 14.47 18.78
N LEU A 228 -6.15 15.35 18.42
CA LEU A 228 -6.45 16.57 17.66
C LEU A 228 -6.95 16.26 16.24
N ILE A 229 -6.35 15.27 15.57
CA ILE A 229 -6.78 14.80 14.24
C ILE A 229 -8.19 14.19 14.32
N ASP A 230 -8.47 13.38 15.33
CA ASP A 230 -9.80 12.79 15.54
C ASP A 230 -10.87 13.86 15.79
N MET A 231 -10.58 14.84 16.65
CA MET A 231 -11.48 15.96 16.90
C MET A 231 -11.77 16.74 15.61
N ARG A 232 -10.75 17.02 14.81
CA ARG A 232 -10.93 17.66 13.49
C ARG A 232 -11.87 16.84 12.60
N ASN A 233 -11.61 15.54 12.46
CA ASN A 233 -12.43 14.68 11.60
C ASN A 233 -13.90 14.65 12.07
N LYS A 234 -14.13 14.65 13.39
CA LYS A 234 -15.48 14.64 13.96
C LYS A 234 -16.26 15.95 13.80
N PHE A 235 -15.60 17.10 13.93
CA PHE A 235 -16.29 18.40 14.10
C PHE A 235 -16.07 19.40 12.96
N ILE A 236 -15.11 19.13 12.07
CA ILE A 236 -14.87 19.90 10.83
C ILE A 236 -15.24 19.07 9.59
N LYS A 237 -15.15 17.74 9.61
CA LYS A 237 -15.52 16.92 8.45
C LYS A 237 -16.88 16.22 8.55
N GLY A 238 -17.27 15.80 9.75
CA GLY A 238 -18.62 15.31 10.05
C GLY A 238 -19.66 16.40 9.88
#